data_AF-A0A3A8IEU0-F1
#
_entry.id   AF-A0A3A8IEU0-F1
#
_cell.length_a   1.000
_cell.length_b   1.000
_cell.length_c   1.000
_cell.angle_alpha   90.00
_cell.angle_beta   90.00
_cell.angle_gamma   90.00
#
_symmetry.space_group_name_H-M   'P 1'
#
loop_
_entity.id
_entity.type
_entity.pdbx_description
1 polymer ?
#
loop_
_entity_poly.entity_id
_entity_poly.type
_entity_poly.pdbx_seq_one_letter_code
_entity_poly.pdbx_strand_id
1 'polypeptide(L)'
;MEALPLLEGGSPPPTPAPSSLANRGAPFLLDEQGKTDAREDPRDTCQAGQRDYEGLSCFPTPEAPDAHSPVEVVVRRSILALLWGAPLCFFASFAAEARSLQSANANYCIGVNHASEVAGANVKQFRCDGGENQGWTQQKEGEGYFSLKNNKSGLCMGVDHASTKPGSNLKQFVCDHKENQNWTFDRCPDGSGQCLLNKKSGLCATAEPVAHDVQLEQEQCIGGPTQVWGDYTQ
;
A
#
# COMPACT_ATOMS: atom_id res chain seq x y z
N MET A 1 10.68 -25.40 -62.34
CA MET A 1 11.36 -26.39 -61.47
C MET A 1 12.76 -25.87 -61.24
N GLU A 2 12.97 -25.08 -60.20
CA GLU A 2 14.31 -24.81 -59.68
C GLU A 2 14.19 -24.81 -58.16
N ALA A 3 14.96 -25.72 -57.55
CA ALA A 3 14.95 -26.01 -56.13
C ALA A 3 15.92 -25.06 -55.41
N LEU A 4 15.45 -24.41 -54.34
CA LEU A 4 16.30 -23.67 -53.41
C LEU A 4 16.78 -24.62 -52.30
N PRO A 5 18.08 -24.62 -51.94
CA PRO A 5 18.62 -25.52 -50.92
C PRO A 5 18.26 -25.06 -49.51
N LEU A 6 17.92 -26.04 -48.68
CA LEU A 6 17.66 -25.92 -47.25
C LEU A 6 18.96 -25.58 -46.51
N LEU A 7 18.97 -24.50 -45.74
CA LEU A 7 20.05 -24.20 -44.80
C LEU A 7 19.81 -24.97 -43.49
N GLU A 8 20.78 -25.82 -43.18
CA GLU A 8 20.81 -26.72 -42.03
C GLU A 8 20.93 -25.96 -40.70
N GLY A 9 20.27 -26.51 -39.67
CA GLY A 9 20.20 -25.97 -38.32
C GLY A 9 21.52 -26.11 -37.57
N GLY A 10 22.00 -25.00 -37.00
CA GLY A 10 23.04 -24.98 -35.99
C GLY A 10 22.41 -24.98 -34.59
N SER A 11 22.57 -26.09 -33.86
CA SER A 11 22.24 -26.15 -32.43
C SER A 11 23.15 -25.23 -31.61
N PRO A 12 22.63 -24.48 -30.63
CA PRO A 12 23.45 -23.66 -29.74
C PRO A 12 24.28 -24.54 -28.78
N PRO A 13 25.49 -24.11 -28.38
CA PRO A 13 26.32 -24.85 -27.43
C PRO A 13 25.72 -24.85 -26.01
N PRO A 14 25.88 -25.94 -25.23
CA PRO A 14 25.39 -26.01 -23.87
C PRO A 14 26.16 -25.05 -22.95
N THR A 15 25.43 -24.26 -22.16
CA THR A 15 25.97 -23.36 -21.14
C THR A 15 26.36 -24.15 -19.89
N PRO A 16 27.56 -23.95 -19.32
CA PRO A 16 27.96 -24.61 -18.08
C PRO A 16 27.33 -23.92 -16.84
N ALA A 17 26.67 -24.70 -15.99
CA ALA A 17 26.54 -24.46 -14.55
C ALA A 17 27.50 -25.44 -13.82
N PRO A 18 27.80 -25.32 -12.51
CA PRO A 18 27.39 -24.34 -11.49
C PRO A 18 28.59 -23.80 -10.67
N SER A 19 28.35 -22.88 -9.72
CA SER A 19 29.18 -22.77 -8.52
C SER A 19 28.35 -22.29 -7.33
N SER A 20 27.97 -23.27 -6.51
CA SER A 20 27.48 -23.11 -5.14
C SER A 20 28.59 -22.47 -4.29
N LEU A 21 28.39 -21.24 -3.84
CA LEU A 21 29.07 -20.74 -2.65
C LEU A 21 28.14 -20.95 -1.46
N ALA A 22 28.29 -22.14 -0.89
CA ALA A 22 27.90 -22.42 0.47
C ALA A 22 28.71 -21.53 1.43
N ASN A 23 27.98 -20.84 2.29
CA ASN A 23 28.20 -20.79 3.73
C ASN A 23 29.58 -20.32 4.24
N ARG A 24 29.63 -19.11 4.80
CA ARG A 24 30.50 -18.78 5.94
C ARG A 24 29.64 -18.36 7.13
N GLY A 25 28.94 -19.33 7.70
CA GLY A 25 28.47 -19.25 9.08
C GLY A 25 29.67 -19.35 10.02
N ALA A 26 29.66 -18.53 11.07
CA ALA A 26 30.68 -18.47 12.12
C ALA A 26 30.88 -19.82 12.83
N PRO A 27 32.09 -20.10 13.38
CA PRO A 27 32.28 -21.29 14.20
C PRO A 27 31.54 -21.15 15.53
N PHE A 28 30.52 -21.97 15.72
CA PHE A 28 29.92 -22.28 17.02
C PHE A 28 30.92 -23.09 17.84
N LEU A 29 31.38 -22.54 18.97
CA LEU A 29 32.01 -23.32 20.03
C LEU A 29 30.89 -23.85 20.92
N LEU A 30 30.74 -25.17 20.98
CA LEU A 30 29.85 -25.87 21.89
C LEU A 30 30.63 -26.17 23.19
N ASP A 31 30.07 -25.82 24.34
CA ASP A 31 30.48 -26.37 25.63
C ASP A 31 29.54 -27.52 26.05
N GLU A 32 30.01 -28.36 26.97
CA GLU A 32 29.39 -29.65 27.34
C GLU A 32 28.13 -29.56 28.23
N GLN A 33 27.35 -28.46 28.17
CA GLN A 33 26.20 -28.29 29.08
C GLN A 33 24.86 -27.86 28.45
N GLY A 34 24.71 -27.97 27.13
CA GLY A 34 23.37 -28.06 26.49
C GLY A 34 22.37 -26.95 26.83
N LYS A 35 22.85 -25.71 27.09
CA LYS A 35 22.01 -24.54 27.36
C LYS A 35 22.52 -23.36 26.55
N THR A 36 21.70 -22.85 25.64
CA THR A 36 21.98 -21.60 24.92
C THR A 36 21.70 -20.44 25.87
N ASP A 37 22.72 -19.91 26.54
CA ASP A 37 22.59 -18.61 27.21
C ASP A 37 22.55 -17.52 26.13
N ALA A 38 21.47 -16.75 26.13
CA ALA A 38 21.33 -15.55 25.33
C ALA A 38 22.47 -14.60 25.72
N ARG A 39 23.32 -14.25 24.75
CA ARG A 39 24.37 -13.26 24.93
C ARG A 39 23.69 -11.90 25.14
N GLU A 40 23.75 -11.37 26.35
CA GLU A 40 23.30 -10.00 26.65
C GLU A 40 24.06 -9.01 25.74
N ASP A 41 23.32 -8.08 25.13
CA ASP A 41 23.86 -7.04 24.25
C ASP A 41 24.61 -6.00 25.11
N PRO A 42 25.90 -5.72 24.86
CA PRO A 42 26.69 -4.76 25.64
C PRO A 42 26.11 -3.34 25.66
N ARG A 43 25.11 -3.03 24.85
CA ARG A 43 24.44 -1.73 24.76
C ARG A 43 23.44 -1.44 25.88
N ASP A 44 23.06 -2.45 26.67
CA ASP A 44 22.06 -2.29 27.74
C ASP A 44 22.63 -1.77 29.09
N THR A 45 23.94 -1.51 29.19
CA THR A 45 24.57 -1.10 30.47
C THR A 45 25.26 0.27 30.48
N CYS A 46 25.18 1.07 29.41
CA CYS A 46 25.81 2.40 29.39
C CYS A 46 24.88 3.53 29.85
N GLN A 47 25.34 4.33 30.82
CA GLN A 47 24.66 5.56 31.27
C GLN A 47 24.88 6.74 30.31
N ALA A 48 23.90 7.64 30.26
CA ALA A 48 23.88 8.80 29.39
C ALA A 48 25.13 9.69 29.56
N GLY A 49 25.84 9.96 28.45
CA GLY A 49 26.99 10.87 28.40
C GLY A 49 28.37 10.21 28.29
N GLN A 50 28.47 8.88 28.22
CA GLN A 50 29.72 8.18 27.90
C GLN A 50 29.84 7.84 26.40
N ARG A 51 31.09 7.66 25.93
CA ARG A 51 31.42 7.15 24.59
C ARG A 51 31.70 5.65 24.68
N ASP A 52 31.38 4.92 23.63
CA ASP A 52 31.82 3.53 23.49
C ASP A 52 33.33 3.46 23.15
N TYR A 53 33.89 2.25 23.17
CA TYR A 53 35.32 2.00 22.92
C TYR A 53 35.74 2.28 21.46
N GLU A 54 34.80 2.56 20.55
CA GLU A 54 35.05 2.97 19.16
C GLU A 54 34.80 4.47 18.92
N GLY A 55 34.41 5.23 19.95
CA GLY A 55 34.34 6.69 19.91
C GLY A 55 33.08 7.28 19.30
N LEU A 56 32.03 6.47 19.05
CA LEU A 56 30.73 6.94 18.57
C LEU A 56 29.84 7.38 19.75
N SER A 57 28.89 8.28 19.44
CA SER A 57 27.93 8.79 20.43
C SER A 57 26.78 7.80 20.57
N CYS A 58 26.52 7.31 21.77
CA CYS A 58 25.33 6.51 22.05
C CYS A 58 24.07 7.39 21.88
N PHE A 59 23.13 6.96 21.04
CA PHE A 59 21.82 7.58 20.92
C PHE A 59 20.82 6.73 21.73
N PRO A 60 20.12 7.31 22.73
CA PRO A 60 19.07 6.58 23.41
C PRO A 60 17.94 6.25 22.43
N THR A 61 17.42 5.03 22.50
CA THR A 61 16.12 4.71 21.89
C THR A 61 15.06 5.58 22.55
N PRO A 62 14.14 6.19 21.79
CA PRO A 62 13.07 6.98 22.38
C PRO A 62 12.18 6.07 23.22
N GLU A 63 12.16 6.29 24.53
CA GLU A 63 11.21 5.67 25.44
C GLU A 63 9.78 6.02 25.02
N ALA A 64 8.93 5.00 24.95
CA ALA A 64 7.50 5.18 24.81
C ALA A 64 6.99 6.01 25.99
N PRO A 65 6.14 7.03 25.80
CA PRO A 65 5.63 7.82 26.91
C PRO A 65 4.73 6.97 27.81
N ASP A 66 5.17 6.80 29.05
CA ASP A 66 4.41 6.16 30.12
C ASP A 66 3.05 6.84 30.31
N ALA A 67 2.01 6.02 30.19
CA ALA A 67 0.63 6.38 30.35
C ALA A 67 0.23 6.47 31.83
N HIS A 68 0.78 7.41 32.62
CA HIS A 68 0.27 7.67 33.97
C HIS A 68 0.41 9.13 34.41
N SER A 69 -0.66 9.90 34.20
CA SER A 69 -1.27 10.92 35.09
C SER A 69 -1.59 12.23 34.37
N PRO A 70 -2.84 12.72 34.47
CA PRO A 70 -3.27 13.94 33.80
C PRO A 70 -2.69 15.19 34.47
N VAL A 71 -2.09 16.05 33.66
CA VAL A 71 -1.76 17.44 34.04
C VAL A 71 -3.09 18.18 34.20
N GLU A 72 -3.43 18.60 35.42
CA GLU A 72 -4.57 19.47 35.66
C GLU A 72 -4.33 20.84 35.00
N VAL A 73 -4.96 21.05 33.85
CA VAL A 73 -5.09 22.38 33.26
C VAL A 73 -6.11 23.14 34.12
N VAL A 74 -5.64 24.11 34.91
CA VAL A 74 -6.49 25.07 35.62
C VAL A 74 -7.24 25.92 34.60
N VAL A 75 -8.41 25.44 34.16
CA VAL A 75 -9.40 26.23 33.43
C VAL A 75 -10.31 26.86 34.46
N ARG A 76 -10.01 28.09 34.88
CA ARG A 76 -10.95 28.90 35.67
C ARG A 76 -12.15 29.27 34.80
N ARG A 77 -13.21 28.48 34.87
CA ARG A 77 -14.53 28.86 34.35
C ARG A 77 -15.58 28.57 35.41
N SER A 78 -15.98 29.62 36.11
CA SER A 78 -17.16 29.63 36.97
C SER A 78 -18.40 29.38 36.12
N ILE A 79 -19.02 28.22 36.26
CA ILE A 79 -20.31 27.90 35.66
C ILE A 79 -21.23 27.45 36.80
N LEU A 80 -22.16 28.33 37.17
CA LEU A 80 -23.30 28.00 38.00
C LEU A 80 -24.22 27.06 37.20
N ALA A 81 -24.24 25.79 37.56
CA ALA A 81 -25.08 24.78 36.96
C ALA A 81 -26.50 24.81 37.56
N LEU A 82 -27.50 25.14 36.73
CA LEU A 82 -28.90 24.79 36.98
C LEU A 82 -29.32 23.70 35.99
N LEU A 83 -29.26 22.46 36.51
CA LEU A 83 -30.14 21.29 36.32
C LEU A 83 -30.93 21.08 35.00
N TRP A 84 -30.79 19.85 34.49
CA TRP A 84 -31.47 19.15 33.38
C TRP A 84 -30.88 19.34 31.96
N GLY A 85 -29.92 18.49 31.60
CA GLY A 85 -29.48 18.34 30.21
C GLY A 85 -28.59 17.12 30.05
N ALA A 86 -29.06 16.13 29.30
CA ALA A 86 -28.37 14.88 29.00
C ALA A 86 -26.90 15.11 28.55
N PRO A 87 -25.96 14.22 28.91
CA PRO A 87 -24.60 14.31 28.42
C PRO A 87 -24.65 14.09 26.90
N LEU A 88 -24.55 15.18 26.14
CA LEU A 88 -24.30 15.12 24.71
C LEU A 88 -22.90 14.52 24.54
N CYS A 89 -22.83 13.20 24.48
CA CYS A 89 -21.70 12.53 23.85
C CYS A 89 -21.69 13.04 22.39
N PHE A 90 -20.91 14.10 22.15
CA PHE A 90 -20.42 14.44 20.84
C PHE A 90 -19.52 13.29 20.40
N PHE A 91 -20.12 12.23 19.87
CA PHE A 91 -19.39 11.28 19.05
C PHE A 91 -18.98 12.06 17.80
N ALA A 92 -17.75 12.58 17.81
CA ALA A 92 -17.13 13.10 16.61
C ALA A 92 -17.11 11.96 15.60
N SER A 93 -17.99 12.02 14.60
CA SER A 93 -18.01 11.08 13.51
C SER A 93 -16.77 11.36 12.66
N PHE A 94 -15.72 10.57 12.84
CA PHE A 94 -14.59 10.53 11.92
C PHE A 94 -15.10 9.88 10.63
N ALA A 95 -15.74 10.66 9.76
CA ALA A 95 -16.01 10.20 8.41
C ALA A 95 -14.65 9.95 7.74
N ALA A 96 -14.48 8.78 7.13
CA ALA A 96 -13.29 8.53 6.31
C ALA A 96 -13.25 9.57 5.19
N GLU A 97 -12.22 10.42 5.22
CA GLU A 97 -12.04 11.45 4.22
C GLU A 97 -11.79 10.80 2.87
N ALA A 98 -12.43 11.35 1.84
CA ALA A 98 -12.22 10.88 0.50
C ALA A 98 -10.96 11.49 -0.09
N ARG A 99 -10.26 10.69 -0.87
CA ARG A 99 -9.04 11.10 -1.56
C ARG A 99 -9.12 10.82 -3.04
N SER A 100 -8.40 11.60 -3.84
CA SER A 100 -8.16 11.23 -5.24
C SER A 100 -6.83 10.49 -5.33
N LEU A 101 -6.79 9.45 -6.15
CA LEU A 101 -5.60 8.63 -6.39
C LEU A 101 -4.92 9.10 -7.67
N GLN A 102 -3.79 9.79 -7.55
CA GLN A 102 -3.03 10.38 -8.66
C GLN A 102 -1.89 9.46 -9.10
N SER A 103 -1.64 9.38 -10.41
CA SER A 103 -0.42 8.76 -10.94
C SER A 103 0.82 9.54 -10.50
N ALA A 104 1.83 8.87 -9.92
CA ALA A 104 2.97 9.54 -9.29
C ALA A 104 3.82 10.43 -10.22
N ASN A 105 3.64 10.35 -11.54
CA ASN A 105 4.43 11.11 -12.51
C ASN A 105 3.58 11.93 -13.49
N ALA A 106 2.28 12.07 -13.23
CA ALA A 106 1.39 12.83 -14.10
C ALA A 106 0.17 13.39 -13.36
N ASN A 107 -0.40 14.48 -13.88
CA ASN A 107 -1.63 15.06 -13.33
C ASN A 107 -2.88 14.28 -13.75
N TYR A 108 -2.87 12.96 -13.53
CA TYR A 108 -3.98 12.07 -13.83
C TYR A 108 -4.43 11.29 -12.61
N CYS A 109 -5.74 11.19 -12.42
CA CYS A 109 -6.40 10.57 -11.28
C CYS A 109 -7.30 9.42 -11.72
N ILE A 110 -7.45 8.42 -10.85
CA ILE A 110 -8.42 7.34 -11.01
C ILE A 110 -9.83 7.90 -10.81
N GLY A 111 -10.72 7.70 -11.79
CA GLY A 111 -12.11 8.15 -11.70
C GLY A 111 -13.09 7.31 -12.49
N VAL A 112 -14.37 7.45 -12.14
CA VAL A 112 -15.47 6.75 -12.81
C VAL A 112 -15.84 7.48 -14.11
N ASN A 113 -15.93 6.73 -15.20
CA ASN A 113 -16.23 7.25 -16.53
C ASN A 113 -17.59 7.97 -16.55
N HIS A 114 -17.61 9.18 -17.12
CA HIS A 114 -18.76 10.08 -17.17
C HIS A 114 -19.45 10.35 -15.82
N ALA A 115 -18.73 10.18 -14.70
CA ALA A 115 -19.31 10.30 -13.35
C ALA A 115 -20.57 9.43 -13.16
N SER A 116 -20.64 8.29 -13.85
CA SER A 116 -21.80 7.41 -13.82
C SER A 116 -22.07 6.90 -12.40
N GLU A 117 -23.34 6.82 -12.03
CA GLU A 117 -23.80 6.24 -10.75
C GLU A 117 -24.26 4.77 -10.91
N VAL A 118 -24.03 4.19 -12.09
CA VAL A 118 -24.50 2.84 -12.45
C VAL A 118 -23.39 1.81 -12.31
N ALA A 119 -23.72 0.64 -11.75
CA ALA A 119 -22.82 -0.50 -11.66
C ALA A 119 -22.40 -0.99 -13.07
N GLY A 120 -21.15 -1.42 -13.19
CA GLY A 120 -20.52 -1.80 -14.45
C GLY A 120 -19.92 -0.63 -15.23
N ALA A 121 -20.04 0.61 -14.75
CA ALA A 121 -19.33 1.74 -15.34
C ALA A 121 -17.81 1.54 -15.17
N ASN A 122 -17.08 1.85 -16.24
CA ASN A 122 -15.63 1.74 -16.27
C ASN A 122 -14.97 2.74 -15.30
N VAL A 123 -13.90 2.27 -14.66
CA VAL A 123 -12.95 3.12 -13.95
C VAL A 123 -11.79 3.42 -14.89
N LYS A 124 -11.44 4.69 -15.02
CA LYS A 124 -10.44 5.17 -15.98
C LYS A 124 -9.52 6.20 -15.34
N GLN A 125 -8.42 6.47 -16.03
CA GLN A 125 -7.50 7.54 -15.73
C GLN A 125 -7.95 8.82 -16.46
N PHE A 126 -8.16 9.89 -15.70
CA PHE A 126 -8.56 11.20 -16.21
C PHE A 126 -7.64 12.29 -15.69
N ARG A 127 -7.67 13.49 -16.28
CA ARG A 127 -6.95 14.62 -15.67
C ARG A 127 -7.54 14.89 -14.29
N CYS A 128 -6.69 15.08 -13.30
CA CYS A 128 -7.16 15.42 -11.97
C CYS A 128 -7.90 16.76 -12.02
N ASP A 129 -9.15 16.77 -11.54
CA ASP A 129 -10.00 17.96 -11.47
C ASP A 129 -10.66 18.15 -10.09
N GLY A 130 -10.41 17.24 -9.16
CA GLY A 130 -11.01 17.25 -7.82
C GLY A 130 -12.50 16.89 -7.80
N GLY A 131 -13.05 16.39 -8.91
CA GLY A 131 -14.44 15.98 -9.02
C GLY A 131 -14.77 14.77 -8.14
N GLU A 132 -16.03 14.68 -7.68
CA GLU A 132 -16.50 13.58 -6.83
C GLU A 132 -16.37 12.21 -7.49
N ASN A 133 -16.38 12.14 -8.83
CA ASN A 133 -16.16 10.89 -9.56
C ASN A 133 -14.71 10.41 -9.52
N GLN A 134 -13.76 11.26 -9.10
CA GLN A 134 -12.35 10.93 -8.85
C GLN A 134 -12.05 10.79 -7.35
N GLY A 135 -13.04 11.10 -6.49
CA GLY A 135 -12.95 10.94 -5.04
C GLY A 135 -13.29 9.52 -4.61
N TRP A 136 -12.43 8.94 -3.79
CA TRP A 136 -12.58 7.60 -3.24
C TRP A 136 -12.45 7.61 -1.72
N THR A 137 -13.50 7.19 -1.04
CA THR A 137 -13.48 6.87 0.39
C THR A 137 -12.93 5.46 0.59
N GLN A 138 -11.87 5.32 1.38
CA GLN A 138 -11.40 4.01 1.82
C GLN A 138 -12.27 3.47 2.94
N GLN A 139 -12.77 2.25 2.79
CA GLN A 139 -13.47 1.54 3.86
C GLN A 139 -12.63 0.34 4.27
N LYS A 140 -12.33 0.23 5.57
CA LYS A 140 -11.51 -0.88 6.10
C LYS A 140 -12.27 -2.21 5.94
N GLU A 141 -11.60 -3.20 5.34
CA GLU A 141 -12.14 -4.55 5.15
C GLU A 141 -11.44 -5.58 6.06
N GLY A 142 -10.37 -5.17 6.75
CA GLY A 142 -9.57 -6.01 7.65
C GLY A 142 -8.27 -6.50 7.02
N GLU A 143 -7.35 -7.02 7.85
CA GLU A 143 -6.07 -7.63 7.41
C GLU A 143 -5.19 -6.70 6.54
N GLY A 144 -5.31 -5.38 6.72
CA GLY A 144 -4.59 -4.38 5.92
C GLY A 144 -5.23 -4.05 4.58
N TYR A 145 -6.37 -4.65 4.23
CA TYR A 145 -7.12 -4.36 3.01
C TYR A 145 -8.24 -3.35 3.24
N PHE A 146 -8.61 -2.66 2.16
CA PHE A 146 -9.70 -1.71 2.11
C PHE A 146 -10.46 -1.80 0.79
N SER A 147 -11.74 -1.44 0.79
CA SER A 147 -12.48 -1.15 -0.43
C SER A 147 -12.38 0.34 -0.76
N LEU A 148 -12.46 0.67 -2.05
CA LEU A 148 -12.47 2.04 -2.56
C LEU A 148 -13.87 2.38 -3.05
N LYS A 149 -14.63 3.10 -2.23
CA LYS A 149 -15.99 3.55 -2.54
C LYS A 149 -15.93 4.92 -3.19
N ASN A 150 -16.46 5.04 -4.40
CA ASN A 150 -16.53 6.30 -5.12
C ASN A 150 -17.50 7.26 -4.41
N ASN A 151 -17.11 8.52 -4.26
CA ASN A 151 -17.93 9.52 -3.56
C ASN A 151 -19.20 9.88 -4.30
N LYS A 152 -19.14 9.90 -5.64
CA LYS A 152 -20.27 10.30 -6.47
C LYS A 152 -21.33 9.21 -6.51
N SER A 153 -20.93 7.98 -6.82
CA SER A 153 -21.87 6.86 -7.03
C SER A 153 -22.18 6.06 -5.77
N GLY A 154 -21.30 6.10 -4.75
CA GLY A 154 -21.36 5.21 -3.61
C GLY A 154 -21.07 3.74 -3.94
N LEU A 155 -20.52 3.45 -5.12
CA LEU A 155 -20.15 2.12 -5.59
C LEU A 155 -18.64 1.87 -5.39
N CYS A 156 -18.24 0.61 -5.29
CA CYS A 156 -16.87 0.21 -5.03
C CYS A 156 -16.12 -0.16 -6.30
N MET A 157 -14.85 0.26 -6.41
CA MET A 157 -13.96 -0.18 -7.48
C MET A 157 -13.63 -1.66 -7.32
N GLY A 158 -13.79 -2.43 -8.40
CA GLY A 158 -13.47 -3.84 -8.42
C GLY A 158 -13.05 -4.35 -9.78
N VAL A 159 -12.39 -5.51 -9.77
CA VAL A 159 -12.01 -6.22 -10.99
C VAL A 159 -13.23 -6.92 -11.58
N ASP A 160 -13.46 -6.71 -12.88
CA ASP A 160 -14.60 -7.26 -13.61
C ASP A 160 -14.62 -8.79 -13.56
N HIS A 161 -15.82 -9.35 -13.38
CA HIS A 161 -16.04 -10.78 -13.19
C HIS A 161 -15.18 -11.46 -12.10
N ALA A 162 -14.60 -10.69 -11.17
CA ALA A 162 -13.64 -11.17 -10.19
C ALA A 162 -12.47 -11.97 -10.82
N SER A 163 -12.07 -11.60 -12.04
CA SER A 163 -11.01 -12.24 -12.80
C SER A 163 -9.66 -12.13 -12.08
N THR A 164 -8.81 -13.14 -12.25
CA THR A 164 -7.40 -13.11 -11.80
C THR A 164 -6.42 -12.98 -12.96
N LYS A 165 -6.91 -12.71 -14.17
CA LYS A 165 -6.09 -12.58 -15.37
C LYS A 165 -5.54 -11.16 -15.53
N PRO A 166 -4.30 -10.99 -15.98
CA PRO A 166 -3.81 -9.72 -16.52
C PRO A 166 -4.72 -9.22 -17.65
N GLY A 167 -4.80 -7.90 -17.82
CA GLY A 167 -5.69 -7.21 -18.77
C GLY A 167 -7.17 -7.20 -18.37
N SER A 168 -7.50 -7.60 -17.13
CA SER A 168 -8.92 -7.56 -16.70
C SER A 168 -9.31 -6.15 -16.30
N ASN A 169 -10.42 -5.70 -16.86
CA ASN A 169 -10.97 -4.35 -16.68
C ASN A 169 -11.36 -4.06 -15.21
N LEU A 170 -11.09 -2.83 -14.74
CA LEU A 170 -11.60 -2.27 -13.49
C LEU A 170 -12.87 -1.46 -13.73
N LYS A 171 -13.92 -1.80 -12.99
CA LYS A 171 -15.25 -1.16 -13.03
C LYS A 171 -15.73 -0.85 -11.61
N GLN A 172 -16.80 -0.08 -11.49
CA GLN A 172 -17.50 0.07 -10.23
C GLN A 172 -18.66 -0.91 -10.09
N PHE A 173 -18.90 -1.39 -8.88
CA PHE A 173 -19.99 -2.32 -8.57
C PHE A 173 -20.60 -2.00 -7.21
N VAL A 174 -21.75 -2.60 -6.91
CA VAL A 174 -22.27 -2.59 -5.54
C VAL A 174 -21.19 -3.14 -4.62
N CYS A 175 -20.88 -2.39 -3.56
CA CYS A 175 -19.95 -2.80 -2.53
C CYS A 175 -20.45 -4.09 -1.87
N ASP A 176 -19.73 -5.19 -2.05
CA ASP A 176 -20.12 -6.52 -1.54
C ASP A 176 -19.06 -7.19 -0.67
N HIS A 177 -18.02 -6.43 -0.28
CA HIS A 177 -16.92 -6.84 0.59
C HIS A 177 -16.09 -8.03 0.07
N LYS A 178 -16.27 -8.40 -1.21
CA LYS A 178 -15.51 -9.50 -1.81
C LYS A 178 -14.10 -9.06 -2.17
N GLU A 179 -13.21 -10.05 -2.19
CA GLU A 179 -11.77 -9.84 -2.41
C GLU A 179 -11.44 -9.15 -3.75
N ASN A 180 -12.29 -9.26 -4.78
CA ASN A 180 -12.07 -8.54 -6.04
C ASN A 180 -12.34 -7.04 -5.96
N GLN A 181 -12.95 -6.55 -4.88
CA GLN A 181 -13.16 -5.14 -4.56
C GLN A 181 -12.26 -4.65 -3.40
N ASN A 182 -11.42 -5.53 -2.87
CA ASN A 182 -10.53 -5.23 -1.76
C ASN A 182 -9.12 -5.00 -2.30
N TRP A 183 -8.51 -3.92 -1.84
CA TRP A 183 -7.24 -3.42 -2.33
C TRP A 183 -6.31 -3.18 -1.15
N THR A 184 -5.02 -3.15 -1.45
CA THR A 184 -3.98 -2.68 -0.53
C THR A 184 -2.97 -1.86 -1.30
N PHE A 185 -2.30 -0.94 -0.61
CA PHE A 185 -1.09 -0.33 -1.14
C PHE A 185 0.11 -1.10 -0.68
N ASP A 186 0.96 -1.47 -1.63
CA ASP A 186 2.26 -2.07 -1.35
C ASP A 186 3.33 -1.42 -2.22
N ARG A 187 4.60 -1.60 -1.85
CA ARG A 187 5.72 -1.09 -2.63
C ARG A 187 5.78 -1.80 -3.99
N CYS A 188 5.85 -1.03 -5.07
CA CYS A 188 6.06 -1.59 -6.40
C CYS A 188 7.42 -2.32 -6.47
N PRO A 189 7.53 -3.46 -7.20
CA PRO A 189 8.77 -4.24 -7.29
C PRO A 189 10.00 -3.48 -7.81
N ASP A 190 9.81 -2.55 -8.74
CA ASP A 190 10.89 -1.70 -9.26
C ASP A 190 11.32 -0.57 -8.31
N GLY A 191 10.63 -0.39 -7.18
CA GLY A 191 10.89 0.65 -6.19
C GLY A 191 10.40 2.06 -6.56
N SER A 192 9.61 2.21 -7.62
CA SER A 192 9.12 3.49 -8.15
C SER A 192 8.05 4.18 -7.27
N GLY A 193 7.46 3.47 -6.31
CA GLY A 193 6.49 4.03 -5.37
C GLY A 193 5.54 2.98 -4.82
N GLN A 194 4.29 3.39 -4.58
CA GLN A 194 3.21 2.51 -4.12
C GLN A 194 2.35 2.05 -5.29
N CYS A 195 2.14 0.74 -5.37
CA CYS A 195 1.24 0.08 -6.30
C CYS A 195 -0.07 -0.25 -5.57
N LEU A 196 -1.20 -0.21 -6.29
CA LEU A 196 -2.50 -0.59 -5.75
C LEU A 196 -2.82 -2.04 -6.13
N LEU A 197 -2.70 -2.95 -5.18
CA LEU A 197 -2.82 -4.40 -5.38
C LEU A 197 -4.24 -4.87 -5.06
N ASN A 198 -4.80 -5.73 -5.90
CA ASN A 198 -6.07 -6.39 -5.62
C ASN A 198 -5.88 -7.62 -4.73
N LYS A 199 -6.70 -7.78 -3.68
CA LYS A 199 -6.63 -8.92 -2.73
C LYS A 199 -6.80 -10.27 -3.43
N LYS A 200 -7.72 -10.37 -4.39
CA LYS A 200 -8.06 -11.65 -5.03
C LYS A 200 -6.98 -12.14 -5.98
N SER A 201 -6.45 -11.25 -6.82
CA SER A 201 -5.54 -11.60 -7.91
C SER A 201 -4.07 -11.41 -7.57
N GLY A 202 -3.75 -10.53 -6.61
CA GLY A 202 -2.38 -10.07 -6.36
C GLY A 202 -1.82 -9.18 -7.48
N LEU A 203 -2.66 -8.75 -8.41
CA LEU A 203 -2.30 -7.89 -9.55
C LEU A 203 -2.53 -6.41 -9.22
N CYS A 204 -1.85 -5.54 -9.97
CA CYS A 204 -1.83 -4.11 -9.74
C CYS A 204 -2.76 -3.36 -10.69
N ALA A 205 -3.49 -2.39 -10.16
CA ALA A 205 -4.26 -1.44 -10.97
C ALA A 205 -3.30 -0.64 -11.86
N THR A 206 -3.55 -0.66 -13.16
CA THR A 206 -2.65 -0.16 -14.20
C THR A 206 -3.42 0.69 -15.19
N ALA A 207 -2.86 1.83 -15.55
CA ALA A 207 -3.36 2.67 -16.64
C ALA A 207 -2.23 2.89 -17.66
N GLU A 208 -2.30 2.20 -18.79
CA GLU A 208 -1.33 2.31 -19.87
C GLU A 208 -1.99 2.73 -21.18
N PRO A 209 -1.50 3.80 -21.85
CA PRO A 209 -0.41 4.69 -21.44
C PRO A 209 -0.81 5.67 -20.32
N VAL A 210 0.14 6.47 -19.85
CA VAL A 210 -0.14 7.61 -18.95
C VAL A 210 -0.75 8.78 -19.73
N ALA A 211 -2.05 8.67 -20.01
CA ALA A 211 -2.83 9.66 -20.75
C ALA A 211 -4.24 9.86 -20.18
N HIS A 212 -4.93 10.89 -20.68
CA HIS A 212 -6.35 11.11 -20.38
C HIS A 212 -7.22 10.03 -21.05
N ASP A 213 -8.29 9.63 -20.36
CA ASP A 213 -9.31 8.67 -20.83
C ASP A 213 -8.73 7.28 -21.13
N VAL A 214 -7.89 6.78 -20.23
CA VAL A 214 -7.31 5.44 -20.32
C VAL A 214 -8.03 4.48 -19.39
N GLN A 215 -8.46 3.33 -19.92
CA GLN A 215 -9.10 2.29 -19.14
C GLN A 215 -8.12 1.73 -18.10
N LEU A 216 -8.56 1.62 -16.84
CA LEU A 216 -7.79 0.87 -15.85
C LEU A 216 -8.02 -0.62 -16.03
N GLU A 217 -6.93 -1.37 -15.99
CA GLU A 217 -6.91 -2.83 -16.01
C GLU A 217 -6.00 -3.32 -14.89
N GLN A 218 -6.13 -4.58 -14.49
CA GLN A 218 -5.14 -5.19 -13.60
C GLN A 218 -4.03 -5.84 -14.43
N GLU A 219 -2.79 -5.62 -14.05
CA GLU A 219 -1.60 -6.21 -14.69
C GLU A 219 -0.63 -6.73 -13.64
N GLN A 220 0.38 -7.47 -14.10
CA GLN A 220 1.48 -7.85 -13.22
C GLN A 220 2.08 -6.61 -12.57
N CYS A 221 2.28 -6.67 -11.25
CA CYS A 221 2.93 -5.61 -10.50
C CYS A 221 4.39 -5.52 -10.92
N ILE A 222 4.77 -4.41 -11.55
CA ILE A 222 6.14 -4.07 -11.93
C ILE A 222 6.49 -2.72 -11.31
N GLY A 223 5.59 -1.75 -11.45
CA GLY A 223 5.76 -0.35 -11.07
C GLY A 223 5.77 0.58 -12.27
N GLY A 224 6.60 1.60 -12.23
CA GLY A 224 6.67 2.63 -13.25
C GLY A 224 5.47 3.58 -13.25
N PRO A 225 5.44 4.55 -14.17
CA PRO A 225 4.48 5.66 -14.13
C PRO A 225 3.02 5.23 -14.40
N THR A 226 2.78 4.02 -14.91
CA THR A 226 1.44 3.47 -15.22
C THR A 226 0.79 2.73 -14.04
N GLN A 227 1.56 2.37 -13.01
CA GLN A 227 1.09 1.53 -11.88
C GLN A 227 1.31 2.17 -10.50
N VAL A 228 2.02 3.29 -10.43
CA VAL A 228 2.27 3.99 -9.17
C VAL A 228 1.17 5.01 -8.90
N TRP A 229 0.53 4.87 -7.75
CA TRP A 229 -0.57 5.71 -7.31
C TRP A 229 -0.25 6.34 -5.94
N GLY A 230 -0.56 7.62 -5.79
CA GLY A 230 -0.41 8.37 -4.54
C GLY A 230 -1.61 9.26 -4.27
N ASP A 231 -1.62 9.91 -3.11
CA ASP A 231 -2.66 10.88 -2.77
C ASP A 231 -2.48 12.15 -3.62
N TYR A 232 -3.58 12.62 -4.24
CA TYR A 232 -3.59 13.91 -4.92
C TYR A 232 -3.58 15.05 -3.88
N THR A 233 -2.46 15.74 -3.76
CA THR A 233 -2.36 16.97 -2.97
C THR A 233 -2.54 18.17 -3.89
N GLN A 234 -3.55 19.02 -3.61
CA GLN A 234 -3.71 20.32 -4.25
C GLN A 234 -2.78 21.37 -3.64
#